data_AF-A0AB39FZN5-F1
#
_entry.id   AF-A0AB39FZN5-F1
#
_cell.length_a   1.000
_cell.length_b   1.000
_cell.length_c   1.000
_cell.angle_alpha   90.00
_cell.angle_beta   90.00
_cell.angle_gamma   90.00
#
_symmetry.space_group_name_H-M   'P 1'
#
loop_
_entity.id
_entity.type
_entity.pdbx_description
1 polymer ?
#
loop_
_entity_poly.entity_id
_entity_poly.type
_entity_poly.pdbx_seq_one_letter_code
_entity_poly.pdbx_strand_id
1 'polypeptide(L)'
;MSLRTPQTIIPRLPGQYIGGRWQDGADGDPITIQASVQPASSGDYDQMKAEQPGRRVERMVRIYTDVRLTAAGEDNTNGDSLVWEGERYLVVAVSPWRSTALKHYRYLAVRTALP
;
A
#
# COMPACT_ATOMS: atom_id res chain seq x y z
N MET A 1 -2.86 17.13 18.73
CA MET A 1 -2.26 17.42 17.41
C MET A 1 -2.09 16.10 16.67
N SER A 2 -2.68 15.97 15.48
CA SER A 2 -2.48 14.78 14.64
C SER A 2 -1.20 14.96 13.84
N LEU A 3 -0.30 13.98 13.86
CA LEU A 3 0.94 13.96 13.07
C LEU A 3 0.70 13.57 11.60
N ARG A 4 -0.57 13.49 11.18
CA ARG A 4 -0.94 13.07 9.83
C ARG A 4 -0.93 14.25 8.88
N THR A 5 -0.42 14.02 7.69
CA THR A 5 -0.39 14.98 6.60
C THR A 5 -1.25 14.46 5.43
N PRO A 6 -1.69 15.36 4.54
CA PRO A 6 -2.36 14.95 3.31
C PRO A 6 -1.41 14.10 2.47
N GLN A 7 -1.88 12.92 2.06
CA GLN A 7 -1.16 11.99 1.18
C GLN A 7 -2.07 11.60 0.02
N THR A 8 -1.48 11.39 -1.15
CA THR A 8 -2.21 11.00 -2.36
C THR A 8 -2.19 9.48 -2.49
N ILE A 9 -3.36 8.89 -2.62
CA ILE A 9 -3.55 7.49 -2.99
C ILE A 9 -4.07 7.43 -4.42
N ILE A 10 -3.50 6.54 -5.22
CA ILE A 10 -3.98 6.14 -6.53
C ILE A 10 -4.61 4.76 -6.34
N PRO A 11 -5.96 4.67 -6.29
CA PRO A 11 -6.63 3.39 -6.25
C PRO A 11 -6.46 2.68 -7.60
N ARG A 12 -6.57 1.35 -7.61
CA ARG A 12 -6.60 0.59 -8.86
C ARG A 12 -8.02 0.15 -9.18
N LEU A 13 -8.36 0.19 -10.46
CA LEU A 13 -9.58 -0.42 -10.96
C LEU A 13 -9.40 -1.95 -11.00
N PRO A 14 -10.49 -2.73 -10.88
CA PRO A 14 -10.43 -4.18 -10.98
C PRO A 14 -9.88 -4.60 -12.35
N GLY A 15 -8.99 -5.60 -12.34
CA GLY A 15 -8.56 -6.29 -13.54
C GLY A 15 -9.66 -7.16 -14.13
N GLN A 16 -9.47 -7.57 -15.38
CA GLN A 16 -10.42 -8.41 -16.11
C GLN A 16 -9.71 -9.47 -16.94
N TYR A 17 -10.34 -10.64 -17.06
CA TYR A 17 -9.89 -11.68 -17.99
C TYR A 17 -10.37 -11.35 -19.40
N ILE A 18 -9.44 -11.03 -20.30
CA ILE A 18 -9.73 -10.81 -21.72
C ILE A 18 -9.02 -11.89 -22.53
N GLY A 19 -9.80 -12.71 -23.25
CA GLY A 19 -9.24 -13.77 -24.10
C GLY A 19 -8.42 -14.81 -23.33
N GLY A 20 -8.82 -15.16 -22.11
CA GLY A 20 -8.12 -16.13 -21.26
C GLY A 20 -6.82 -15.62 -20.62
N ARG A 21 -6.51 -14.33 -20.75
CA ARG A 21 -5.38 -13.67 -20.07
C ARG A 21 -5.89 -12.63 -19.09
N TRP A 22 -5.26 -12.55 -17.92
CA TRP A 22 -5.51 -11.48 -16.97
C TRP A 22 -4.94 -10.16 -17.51
N GLN A 23 -5.77 -9.13 -17.56
CA GLN A 23 -5.35 -7.74 -17.73
C GLN A 23 -5.57 -6.97 -16.44
N ASP A 24 -4.51 -6.32 -15.97
CA ASP A 24 -4.61 -5.46 -14.80
C ASP A 24 -5.50 -4.24 -15.10
N GLY A 25 -6.34 -3.85 -14.14
CA GLY A 25 -7.20 -2.67 -14.30
C GLY A 25 -6.39 -1.39 -14.32
N ALA A 26 -6.90 -0.32 -14.96
CA ALA A 26 -6.20 0.95 -15.01
C ALA A 26 -6.09 1.62 -13.61
N ASP A 27 -5.23 2.63 -13.50
CA ASP A 27 -5.24 3.50 -12.33
C ASP A 27 -6.57 4.26 -12.27
N GLY A 28 -7.16 4.31 -11.08
CA GLY A 28 -8.34 5.12 -10.80
C GLY A 28 -7.98 6.57 -10.48
N ASP A 29 -9.01 7.38 -10.24
CA ASP A 29 -8.83 8.79 -9.90
C ASP A 29 -8.10 8.94 -8.55
N PRO A 30 -7.03 9.76 -8.48
CA PRO A 30 -6.31 9.98 -7.24
C PRO A 30 -7.19 10.59 -6.15
N ILE A 31 -7.07 10.06 -4.94
CA ILE A 31 -7.76 10.56 -3.75
C ILE A 31 -6.75 11.06 -2.71
N THR A 32 -7.13 12.07 -1.94
CA THR A 32 -6.31 12.61 -0.85
C THR A 32 -6.82 12.07 0.49
N ILE A 33 -5.93 11.46 1.27
CA ILE A 33 -6.21 10.96 2.62
C ILE A 33 -5.34 11.65 3.66
N GLN A 34 -5.74 11.58 4.93
CA GLN A 34 -4.87 11.94 6.05
C GLN A 34 -4.11 10.70 6.52
N ALA A 35 -2.79 10.71 6.36
CA ALA A 35 -1.94 9.60 6.78
C ALA A 35 -0.61 10.09 7.37
N SER A 36 -0.02 9.27 8.24
CA SER A 36 1.37 9.41 8.64
C SER A 36 2.18 8.34 7.92
N VAL A 37 3.19 8.77 7.16
CA VAL A 37 4.07 7.89 6.39
C VAL A 37 5.44 7.92 7.05
N GLN A 38 6.01 6.73 7.30
CA GLN A 38 7.29 6.57 7.97
C GLN A 38 8.14 5.54 7.24
N PRO A 39 9.48 5.68 7.20
CA PRO A 39 10.35 4.63 6.72
C PRO A 39 10.11 3.31 7.47
N ALA A 40 10.15 2.18 6.74
CA ALA A 40 10.08 0.87 7.35
C ALA A 40 11.32 0.58 8.21
N SER A 41 11.14 -0.16 9.31
CA SER A 41 12.29 -0.62 10.11
C SER A 41 12.84 -1.95 9.60
N SER A 42 14.03 -2.34 10.03
CA SER A 42 14.65 -3.64 9.73
C SER A 42 13.69 -4.81 9.95
N GLY A 43 12.96 -4.81 11.06
CA GLY A 43 11.97 -5.84 11.36
C GLY A 43 10.83 -5.96 10.35
N ASP A 44 10.40 -4.86 9.71
CA ASP A 44 9.41 -5.00 8.62
C ASP A 44 10.04 -5.63 7.38
N TYR A 45 11.30 -5.31 7.07
CA TYR A 45 11.99 -5.94 5.93
C TYR A 45 12.18 -7.44 6.15
N ASP A 46 12.46 -7.85 7.38
CA ASP A 46 12.56 -9.27 7.74
C ASP A 46 11.20 -9.96 7.66
N GLN A 47 10.14 -9.33 8.16
CA GLN A 47 8.76 -9.80 8.00
C GLN A 47 8.40 -9.98 6.52
N MET A 48 8.70 -8.97 5.70
CA MET A 48 8.40 -9.00 4.27
C MET A 48 9.17 -10.10 3.53
N LYS A 49 10.44 -10.32 3.87
CA LYS A 49 11.24 -11.43 3.31
C LYS A 49 10.67 -12.79 3.68
N ALA A 50 10.12 -12.93 4.89
CA ALA A 50 9.50 -14.17 5.35
C ALA A 50 8.15 -14.43 4.66
N GLU A 51 7.32 -13.40 4.50
CA GLU A 51 5.98 -13.51 3.91
C GLU A 51 6.00 -13.57 2.37
N GLN A 52 6.94 -12.88 1.72
CA GLN A 52 7.06 -12.81 0.26
C GLN A 52 8.50 -13.10 -0.20
N PRO A 53 8.97 -14.34 -0.03
CA PRO A 53 10.32 -14.72 -0.43
C PRO A 53 10.54 -14.47 -1.94
N GLY A 54 11.69 -13.88 -2.29
CA GLY A 54 12.08 -13.61 -3.67
C GLY A 54 11.69 -12.24 -4.22
N ARG A 55 10.84 -11.46 -3.52
CA ARG A 55 10.54 -10.08 -3.93
C ARG A 55 11.72 -9.17 -3.61
N ARG A 56 12.28 -8.51 -4.63
CA ARG A 56 13.26 -7.44 -4.42
C ARG A 56 12.53 -6.20 -3.91
N VAL A 57 12.79 -5.84 -2.67
CA VAL A 57 12.25 -4.62 -2.04
C VAL A 57 13.40 -3.65 -1.83
N GLU A 58 13.44 -2.59 -2.64
CA GLU A 58 14.48 -1.55 -2.54
C GLU A 58 14.16 -0.52 -1.46
N ARG A 59 12.89 -0.14 -1.35
CA ARG A 59 12.38 0.80 -0.34
C ARG A 59 11.00 0.37 0.12
N MET A 60 10.75 0.54 1.42
CA MET A 60 9.47 0.25 2.04
C MET A 60 9.13 1.34 3.07
N VAL A 61 7.85 1.64 3.16
CA VAL A 61 7.28 2.61 4.11
C VAL A 61 6.11 2.01 4.86
N ARG A 62 5.87 2.52 6.05
CA ARG A 62 4.68 2.29 6.85
C ARG A 62 3.69 3.42 6.64
N ILE A 63 2.41 3.08 6.55
CA ILE A 63 1.32 4.04 6.43
C ILE A 63 0.38 3.85 7.61
N TYR A 64 0.10 4.93 8.32
CA TYR A 64 -0.88 4.97 9.41
C TYR A 64 -2.03 5.90 9.01
N THR A 65 -3.23 5.34 8.87
CA THR A 65 -4.42 6.10 8.44
C THR A 65 -5.70 5.49 9.03
N ASP A 66 -6.80 6.23 9.04
CA ASP A 66 -8.12 5.69 9.39
C ASP A 66 -8.92 5.29 8.14
N VAL A 67 -8.39 5.58 6.96
CA VAL A 67 -8.98 5.18 5.68
C VAL A 67 -8.59 3.74 5.38
N ARG A 68 -9.55 2.92 4.97
CA ARG A 68 -9.29 1.57 4.48
C ARG A 68 -8.68 1.67 3.09
N LEU A 69 -7.43 1.23 2.97
CA LEU A 69 -6.73 1.03 1.70
C LEU A 69 -6.75 -0.44 1.33
N THR A 70 -6.76 -0.76 0.05
CA THR A 70 -6.70 -2.13 -0.46
C THR A 70 -5.24 -2.57 -0.60
N ALA A 71 -4.86 -3.69 0.01
CA ALA A 71 -3.54 -4.27 -0.18
C ALA A 71 -3.49 -5.15 -1.44
N ALA A 72 -2.33 -5.21 -2.09
CA ALA A 72 -2.11 -6.10 -3.23
C ALA A 72 -2.38 -7.56 -2.84
N GLY A 73 -3.21 -8.25 -3.63
CA GLY A 73 -3.65 -9.61 -3.36
C GLY A 73 -4.82 -9.73 -2.38
N GLU A 74 -5.34 -8.61 -1.85
CA GLU A 74 -6.59 -8.61 -1.07
C GLU A 74 -7.83 -8.77 -1.97
N ASP A 75 -7.76 -8.26 -3.19
CA ASP A 75 -8.83 -8.33 -4.18
C ASP A 75 -8.29 -8.36 -5.62
N ASN A 76 -9.20 -8.20 -6.59
CA ASN A 76 -8.91 -8.17 -8.03
C ASN A 76 -8.35 -6.82 -8.53
N THR A 77 -8.01 -5.87 -7.66
CA THR A 77 -7.52 -4.53 -8.05
C THR A 77 -6.00 -4.44 -8.04
N ASN A 78 -5.26 -5.48 -7.62
CA ASN A 78 -3.81 -5.41 -7.39
C ASN A 78 -3.37 -4.40 -6.31
N GLY A 79 -4.29 -3.77 -5.58
CA GLY A 79 -4.01 -2.91 -4.43
C GLY A 79 -3.77 -1.43 -4.76
N ASP A 80 -3.92 -0.61 -3.74
CA ASP A 80 -3.76 0.84 -3.81
C ASP A 80 -2.30 1.25 -3.84
N SER A 81 -2.01 2.41 -4.43
CA SER A 81 -0.68 3.00 -4.47
C SER A 81 -0.62 4.34 -3.73
N LEU A 82 0.34 4.51 -2.84
CA LEU A 82 0.69 5.79 -2.22
C LEU A 82 1.68 6.56 -3.10
N VAL A 83 1.47 7.87 -3.27
CA VAL A 83 2.48 8.80 -3.79
C VAL A 83 3.12 9.53 -2.62
N TRP A 84 4.41 9.30 -2.41
CA TRP A 84 5.16 9.90 -1.29
C TRP A 84 6.58 10.27 -1.76
N GLU A 85 7.00 11.51 -1.46
CA GLU A 85 8.29 12.06 -1.92
C GLU A 85 8.53 11.95 -3.44
N GLY A 86 7.46 12.05 -4.24
CA GLY A 86 7.52 11.95 -5.71
C GLY A 86 7.64 10.51 -6.24
N GLU A 87 7.63 9.52 -5.36
CA GLU A 87 7.77 8.10 -5.68
C GLU A 87 6.46 7.36 -5.41
N ARG A 88 6.24 6.26 -6.14
CA ARG A 88 5.03 5.44 -6.00
C ARG A 88 5.31 4.19 -5.17
N TYR A 89 4.45 3.95 -4.19
CA TYR A 89 4.54 2.83 -3.26
C TYR A 89 3.28 1.99 -3.32
N LEU A 90 3.38 0.73 -3.73
CA LEU A 90 2.26 -0.20 -3.73
C LEU A 90 2.00 -0.70 -2.31
N VAL A 91 0.77 -0.62 -1.84
CA VAL A 91 0.33 -1.22 -0.57
C VAL A 91 0.35 -2.74 -0.73
N VAL A 92 1.15 -3.44 0.06
CA VAL A 92 1.36 -4.90 -0.10
C VAL A 92 0.96 -5.73 1.10
N ALA A 93 0.83 -5.11 2.27
CA ALA A 93 0.38 -5.81 3.45
C ALA A 93 -0.40 -4.86 4.36
N VAL A 94 -1.42 -5.42 5.00
CA VAL A 94 -2.14 -4.77 6.09
C VAL A 94 -1.78 -5.50 7.38
N SER A 95 -1.35 -4.76 8.38
CA SER A 95 -1.21 -5.29 9.74
C SER A 95 -2.46 -4.95 10.53
N PRO A 96 -3.30 -5.93 10.88
CA PRO A 96 -4.47 -5.72 11.71
C PRO A 96 -4.06 -5.58 13.18
N TRP A 97 -3.19 -4.62 13.52
CA TRP A 97 -3.01 -4.21 14.91
C TRP A 97 -4.20 -3.33 15.31
N ARG A 98 -5.31 -3.98 15.65
CA ARG A 98 -6.45 -3.34 16.31
C ARG A 98 -6.12 -3.14 17.78
N SER A 99 -5.42 -2.06 18.11
CA SER A 99 -5.46 -1.56 19.49
C SER A 99 -6.87 -1.03 19.77
N THR A 100 -7.50 -1.47 20.85
CA THR A 100 -8.83 -1.02 21.29
C THR A 100 -8.91 0.48 21.58
N ALA A 101 -7.77 1.17 21.65
CA ALA A 101 -7.68 2.60 21.98
C ALA A 101 -7.66 3.55 20.75
N LEU A 102 -7.19 3.12 19.58
CA LEU A 102 -7.07 3.97 18.39
C LEU A 102 -7.42 3.18 17.11
N LYS A 103 -8.56 3.50 16.49
CA LYS A 103 -9.05 2.86 15.25
C LYS A 103 -8.25 3.33 14.03
N HIS A 104 -7.02 2.89 13.88
CA HIS A 104 -6.21 3.16 12.70
C HIS A 104 -5.70 1.87 12.06
N TYR A 105 -5.50 1.92 10.75
CA TYR A 105 -4.87 0.89 9.95
C TYR A 105 -3.37 1.14 9.87
N ARG A 106 -2.58 0.07 9.97
CA ARG A 106 -1.15 0.07 9.65
C ARG A 106 -0.93 -0.74 8.37
N TYR A 107 -0.38 -0.10 7.35
CA TYR A 107 0.01 -0.75 6.11
C TYR A 107 1.53 -0.76 5.92
N LEU A 108 2.00 -1.73 5.15
CA LEU A 108 3.32 -1.70 4.53
C LEU A 108 3.14 -1.46 3.03
N ALA A 109 3.93 -0.52 2.49
CA ALA A 109 3.95 -0.22 1.08
C ALA A 109 5.39 -0.24 0.54
N VAL A 110 5.60 -0.90 -0.59
CA VAL A 110 6.91 -1.06 -1.23
C VAL A 110 7.01 -0.16 -2.44
N ARG A 111 8.18 0.44 -2.66
CA ARG A 111 8.41 1.25 -3.85
C ARG A 111 8.24 0.38 -5.09
N THR A 112 7.44 0.85 -6.02
CA THR A 112 7.28 0.24 -7.33
C THR A 112 8.07 1.07 -8.32
N ALA A 113 8.87 0.43 -9.17
CA ALA A 113 9.45 1.11 -10.32
C ALA A 113 8.28 1.65 -11.16
N LEU A 114 8.27 2.95 -11.43
CA LEU A 114 7.30 3.51 -12.38
C LEU A 114 7.40 2.70 -13.68
N PRO A 115 6.28 2.25 -14.26
CA PRO A 115 6.27 1.55 -15.54
C PRO A 115 6.82 2.42 -16.67
#